data_AF-A0A919L820-F1
#
_entry.id   AF-A0A919L820-F1
#
_cell.length_a   1.000
_cell.length_b   1.000
_cell.length_c   1.000
_cell.angle_alpha   90.00
_cell.angle_beta   90.00
_cell.angle_gamma   90.00
#
_symmetry.space_group_name_H-M   'P 1'
#
loop_
_entity.id
_entity.type
_entity.pdbx_description
1 polymer ?
#
loop_
_entity_poly.entity_id
_entity_poly.type
_entity_poly.pdbx_seq_one_letter_code
_entity_poly.pdbx_strand_id
1 'polypeptide(L)'
;MSSAPTAPHGFTLDFDVVRRGYRPDQVYACAVALSQDRDAAWERAARLTVLAKDMDAELARLRATVAGLAPQTYEALGGRARELFELGVEEAGAVRAGGRLEAQRIVEEAEEAGRRVLQAAQAYADGVRGEADERARHRLLAAQAQADDLRIGARRAVKEGRGEALAALREVRERTEGMLAELDREYAERVADIERDIAGREAAFEAHHTARVAQAQAAVAEAERVLADSAGAAAQIQAEAEARACELIAEARMREERIMRETERILREHGERSDELQAQMDCVRASLSALTGNAQGE
;
A
#
# COMPACT_ATOMS: atom_id res chain seq x y z
N MET A 1 -51.83 69.79 -21.15
CA MET A 1 -50.53 69.42 -21.74
C MET A 1 -49.64 69.03 -20.56
N SER A 2 -49.33 67.78 -20.22
CA SER A 2 -49.23 66.54 -20.98
C SER A 2 -49.49 65.34 -20.05
N SER A 3 -50.05 64.28 -20.63
CA SER A 3 -50.34 62.98 -20.02
C SER A 3 -49.08 62.16 -19.66
N ALA A 4 -49.23 61.37 -18.59
CA ALA A 4 -48.81 59.98 -18.29
C ALA A 4 -47.63 59.30 -19.05
N PRO A 5 -46.93 58.32 -18.45
CA PRO A 5 -47.54 56.99 -18.30
C PRO A 5 -47.22 56.23 -16.99
N THR A 6 -48.22 55.49 -16.54
CA THR A 6 -48.10 54.26 -15.75
C THR A 6 -47.40 53.19 -16.59
N ALA A 7 -46.45 52.45 -16.01
CA ALA A 7 -46.35 51.03 -16.32
C ALA A 7 -45.81 50.24 -15.11
N PRO A 8 -46.29 48.99 -14.96
CA PRO A 8 -46.28 48.21 -13.72
C PRO A 8 -45.06 47.30 -13.68
N HIS A 9 -44.78 46.69 -12.52
CA HIS A 9 -44.25 45.33 -12.29
C HIS A 9 -44.02 45.28 -10.77
N GLY A 10 -44.90 44.64 -10.00
CA GLY A 10 -45.07 43.20 -10.05
C GLY A 10 -43.92 42.57 -9.28
N PHE A 11 -44.05 42.45 -7.96
CA PHE A 11 -43.53 41.36 -7.14
C PHE A 11 -43.91 41.67 -5.68
N THR A 12 -45.17 41.43 -5.34
CA THR A 12 -45.54 40.97 -4.00
C THR A 12 -44.92 39.59 -3.81
N LEU A 13 -43.62 39.57 -3.52
CA LEU A 13 -42.96 38.44 -2.91
C LEU A 13 -43.36 38.49 -1.44
N ASP A 14 -44.50 37.86 -1.18
CA ASP A 14 -44.96 37.40 0.13
C ASP A 14 -43.98 36.33 0.63
N PHE A 15 -42.77 36.77 0.96
CA PHE A 15 -41.77 36.01 1.66
C PHE A 15 -41.47 36.79 2.92
N ASP A 16 -42.08 36.32 4.01
CA ASP A 16 -41.73 36.67 5.37
C ASP A 16 -40.30 36.13 5.61
N VAL A 17 -39.30 36.82 5.05
CA VAL A 17 -37.90 36.53 5.30
C VAL A 17 -37.69 36.91 6.75
N VAL A 18 -37.78 35.92 7.62
CA VAL A 18 -37.37 35.97 9.03
C VAL A 18 -35.85 36.18 9.06
N ARG A 19 -35.42 37.39 8.67
CA ARG A 19 -34.13 37.92 9.08
C ARG A 19 -34.29 38.25 10.55
N ARG A 20 -33.47 37.64 11.40
CA ARG A 20 -33.23 38.13 12.77
C ARG A 20 -32.88 39.61 12.67
N GLY A 21 -33.87 40.45 12.90
CA GLY A 21 -33.83 41.86 12.59
C GLY A 21 -35.21 42.47 12.84
N TYR A 22 -35.21 43.68 13.37
CA TYR A 22 -36.40 44.46 13.66
C TYR A 22 -37.26 44.63 12.39
N ARG A 23 -38.59 44.60 12.55
CA ARG A 23 -39.54 44.87 11.45
C ARG A 23 -39.42 46.34 11.04
N PRO A 24 -38.94 46.66 9.82
CA PRO A 24 -38.67 48.03 9.40
C PRO A 24 -39.88 48.96 9.52
N ASP A 25 -41.08 48.47 9.20
CA ASP A 25 -42.32 49.26 9.31
C ASP A 25 -42.66 49.61 10.76
N GLN A 26 -42.39 48.72 11.72
CA GLN A 26 -42.58 48.98 13.14
C GLN A 26 -41.54 49.99 13.67
N VAL A 27 -40.30 49.89 13.19
CA VAL A 27 -39.25 50.86 13.52
C VAL A 27 -39.57 52.23 12.93
N TYR A 28 -40.08 52.28 11.70
CA TYR A 28 -40.49 53.52 11.05
C TYR A 28 -41.67 54.16 11.77
N ALA A 29 -42.72 53.39 12.10
CA ALA A 29 -43.86 53.88 12.87
C ALA A 29 -43.43 54.40 14.25
N CYS A 30 -42.53 53.68 14.93
CA CYS A 30 -41.96 54.10 16.21
C CYS A 30 -41.12 55.39 16.08
N ALA A 31 -40.27 55.49 15.05
CA ALA A 31 -39.45 56.68 14.79
C ALA A 31 -40.30 57.92 14.47
N VAL A 32 -41.40 57.74 13.71
CA VAL A 32 -42.37 58.81 13.43
C VAL A 32 -43.07 59.26 14.71
N ALA A 33 -43.57 58.34 15.52
CA ALA A 33 -44.20 58.66 16.80
C ALA A 33 -43.25 59.41 17.74
N LEU A 34 -42.00 58.93 17.88
CA LEU A 34 -40.97 59.60 18.67
C LEU A 34 -40.62 60.99 18.15
N SER A 35 -40.60 61.18 16.83
CA SER A 35 -40.34 62.49 16.22
C SER A 35 -41.49 63.46 16.48
N GLN A 36 -42.75 63.01 16.39
CA GLN A 36 -43.93 63.80 16.73
C GLN A 36 -43.97 64.17 18.21
N ASP A 37 -43.66 63.23 19.10
CA ASP A 37 -43.59 63.47 20.55
C ASP A 37 -42.48 64.47 20.90
N ARG A 38 -41.31 64.36 20.24
CA ARG A 38 -40.21 65.32 20.35
C ARG A 38 -40.68 66.69 19.92
N ASP A 39 -41.28 66.82 18.74
CA ASP A 39 -41.69 68.11 18.19
C ASP A 39 -42.77 68.75 19.06
N ALA A 40 -43.75 67.98 19.54
CA ALA A 40 -44.76 68.43 20.50
C ALA A 40 -44.16 68.85 21.85
N ALA A 41 -43.14 68.14 22.33
CA ALA A 41 -42.40 68.51 23.54
C ALA A 41 -41.60 69.81 23.33
N TRP A 42 -41.00 69.98 22.16
CA TRP A 42 -40.29 71.21 21.77
C TRP A 42 -41.23 72.41 21.70
N GLU A 43 -42.41 72.26 21.09
CA GLU A 43 -43.42 73.31 21.08
C GLU A 43 -43.89 73.67 22.49
N ARG A 44 -44.14 72.67 23.35
CA ARG A 44 -44.47 72.92 24.76
C ARG A 44 -43.35 73.64 25.49
N ALA A 45 -42.10 73.22 25.30
CA ALA A 45 -40.93 73.88 25.89
C ALA A 45 -40.79 75.32 25.41
N ALA A 46 -41.01 75.60 24.12
CA ALA A 46 -40.99 76.95 23.56
C ALA A 46 -42.09 77.82 24.16
N ARG A 47 -43.33 77.32 24.25
CA ARG A 47 -44.46 78.03 24.88
C ARG A 47 -44.20 78.31 26.36
N LEU A 48 -43.70 77.32 27.10
CA LEU A 48 -43.34 77.48 28.52
C LEU A 48 -42.19 78.46 28.70
N THR A 49 -41.23 78.51 27.76
CA THR A 49 -40.12 79.47 27.80
C THR A 49 -40.62 80.90 27.58
N VAL A 50 -41.55 81.11 26.64
CA VAL A 50 -42.18 82.42 26.44
C VAL A 50 -42.99 82.81 27.68
N LEU A 51 -43.81 81.90 28.20
CA LEU A 51 -44.58 82.14 29.43
C LEU A 51 -43.68 82.45 30.62
N ALA A 52 -42.56 81.73 30.80
CA ALA A 52 -41.59 82.00 31.85
C ALA A 52 -40.97 83.39 31.70
N LYS A 53 -40.62 83.81 30.48
CA LYS A 53 -40.12 85.16 30.21
C LYS A 53 -41.17 86.23 30.49
N ASP A 54 -42.43 85.99 30.12
CA ASP A 54 -43.54 86.91 30.39
C ASP A 54 -43.79 87.03 31.89
N MET A 55 -43.78 85.90 32.61
CA MET A 55 -43.88 85.85 34.07
C MET A 55 -42.70 86.54 34.76
N ASP A 56 -41.47 86.36 34.25
CA ASP A 56 -40.28 87.04 34.76
C ASP A 56 -40.38 88.56 34.55
N ALA A 57 -40.86 89.00 33.38
CA ALA A 57 -41.08 90.41 33.07
C ALA A 57 -42.19 91.01 33.94
N GLU A 58 -43.29 90.28 34.15
CA GLU A 58 -44.37 90.67 35.06
C GLU A 58 -43.89 90.74 36.51
N LEU A 59 -43.13 89.74 36.96
CA LEU A 59 -42.52 89.73 38.29
C LEU A 59 -41.55 90.90 38.46
N ALA A 60 -40.75 91.23 37.45
CA ALA A 60 -39.86 92.39 37.46
C ALA A 60 -40.65 93.70 37.57
N ARG A 61 -41.75 93.85 36.81
CA ARG A 61 -42.67 95.00 36.91
C ARG A 61 -43.27 95.10 38.31
N LEU A 62 -43.81 94.01 38.85
CA LEU A 62 -44.38 93.95 40.19
C LEU A 62 -43.34 94.29 41.27
N ARG A 63 -42.11 93.77 41.16
CA ARG A 63 -41.00 94.12 42.05
C ARG A 63 -40.64 95.60 41.98
N ALA A 64 -40.59 96.18 40.77
CA ALA A 64 -40.34 97.61 40.61
C ALA A 64 -41.46 98.46 41.21
N THR A 65 -42.73 98.07 41.03
CA THR A 65 -43.87 98.71 41.68
C THR A 65 -43.75 98.63 43.20
N VAL A 66 -43.46 97.45 43.76
CA VAL A 66 -43.30 97.25 45.20
C VAL A 66 -42.10 98.02 45.75
N ALA A 67 -40.97 98.06 45.04
CA ALA A 67 -39.80 98.83 45.43
C ALA A 67 -40.05 100.36 45.41
N GLY A 68 -40.97 100.81 44.55
CA GLY A 68 -41.42 102.20 44.50
C GLY A 68 -42.46 102.58 45.56
N LEU A 69 -43.04 101.61 46.27
CA LEU A 69 -43.91 101.89 47.41
C LEU A 69 -43.04 102.35 48.58
N ALA A 70 -43.43 103.46 49.22
CA ALA A 70 -42.83 103.85 50.49
C ALA A 70 -42.95 102.68 51.49
N PRO A 71 -41.92 102.42 52.32
CA PRO A 71 -42.02 101.40 53.36
C PRO A 71 -43.30 101.66 54.17
N GLN A 72 -44.21 100.68 54.21
CA GLN A 72 -45.41 100.74 55.05
C GLN A 72 -44.97 100.61 56.51
N THR A 73 -44.39 101.69 57.01
CA THR A 73 -44.04 101.88 58.40
C THR A 73 -45.33 102.36 59.03
N TYR A 74 -46.09 101.43 59.62
CA TYR A 74 -47.34 101.71 60.31
C TYR A 74 -47.15 102.55 61.58
N GLU A 75 -46.11 103.39 61.65
CA GLU A 75 -45.85 104.32 62.74
C GLU A 75 -46.99 105.32 62.95
N ALA A 76 -47.75 105.63 61.89
CA ALA A 76 -48.95 106.44 61.94
C ALA A 76 -50.16 105.77 62.65
N LEU A 77 -50.12 104.46 62.92
CA LEU A 77 -51.19 103.69 63.60
C LEU A 77 -50.95 103.51 65.12
N GLY A 78 -49.87 104.07 65.66
CA GLY A 78 -49.54 104.03 67.10
C GLY A 78 -48.77 102.78 67.55
N GLY A 79 -48.14 102.84 68.73
CA GLY A 79 -47.16 101.84 69.21
C GLY A 79 -47.63 100.38 69.18
N ARG A 80 -48.90 100.12 69.54
CA ARG A 80 -49.47 98.76 69.52
C ARG A 80 -49.58 98.15 68.11
N ALA A 81 -49.85 98.96 67.09
CA ALA A 81 -49.95 98.47 65.70
C ALA A 81 -48.56 98.13 65.13
N ARG A 82 -47.53 98.85 65.56
CA ARG A 82 -46.13 98.57 65.22
C ARG A 82 -45.65 97.24 65.82
N GLU A 83 -45.90 97.01 67.12
CA GLU A 83 -45.55 95.76 67.80
C GLU A 83 -46.20 94.53 67.14
N LEU A 84 -47.48 94.63 66.77
CA LEU A 84 -48.18 93.56 66.05
C LEU A 84 -47.60 93.30 64.65
N PHE A 85 -47.18 94.35 63.94
CA PHE A 85 -46.53 94.21 62.64
C PHE A 85 -45.14 93.57 62.76
N GLU A 86 -44.32 94.02 63.71
CA GLU A 86 -43.00 93.46 63.99
C GLU A 86 -43.12 91.96 64.35
N LEU A 87 -44.05 91.59 65.24
CA LEU A 87 -44.36 90.20 65.57
C LEU A 87 -44.80 89.41 64.33
N GLY A 88 -45.64 89.98 63.46
CA GLY A 88 -46.05 89.33 62.22
C GLY A 88 -44.90 89.11 61.23
N VAL A 89 -43.93 90.02 61.17
CA VAL A 89 -42.72 89.86 60.35
C VAL A 89 -41.80 88.79 60.92
N GLU A 90 -41.63 88.75 62.24
CA GLU A 90 -40.87 87.71 62.94
C GLU A 90 -41.47 86.32 62.73
N GLU A 91 -42.79 86.17 62.93
CA GLU A 91 -43.51 84.92 62.69
C GLU A 91 -43.45 84.49 61.21
N ALA A 92 -43.64 85.43 60.27
CA ALA A 92 -43.46 85.13 58.85
C ALA A 92 -42.01 84.73 58.51
N GLY A 93 -41.02 85.29 59.21
CA GLY A 93 -39.62 84.88 59.16
C GLY A 93 -39.44 83.44 59.65
N ALA A 94 -39.94 83.13 60.85
CA ALA A 94 -39.87 81.83 61.48
C ALA A 94 -40.55 80.74 60.65
N VAL A 95 -41.76 80.99 60.13
CA VAL A 95 -42.48 80.06 59.25
C VAL A 95 -41.70 79.79 57.96
N ARG A 96 -41.11 80.82 57.33
CA ARG A 96 -40.29 80.64 56.12
C ARG A 96 -39.01 79.88 56.40
N ALA A 97 -38.33 80.17 57.51
CA ALA A 97 -37.11 79.46 57.90
C ALA A 97 -37.42 77.99 58.22
N GLY A 98 -38.47 77.73 58.99
CA GLY A 98 -38.95 76.37 59.29
C GLY A 98 -39.34 75.61 58.03
N GLY A 99 -40.09 76.25 57.12
CA GLY A 99 -40.47 75.64 55.84
C GLY A 99 -39.26 75.31 54.94
N ARG A 100 -38.21 76.14 54.94
CA ARG A 100 -36.96 75.86 54.20
C ARG A 100 -36.19 74.69 54.81
N LEU A 101 -36.08 74.63 56.13
CA LEU A 101 -35.42 73.52 56.82
C LEU A 101 -36.17 72.20 56.59
N GLU A 102 -37.49 72.22 56.66
CA GLU A 102 -38.32 71.05 56.40
C GLU A 102 -38.20 70.60 54.94
N ALA A 103 -38.21 71.53 53.98
CA ALA A 103 -37.98 71.20 52.57
C ALA A 103 -36.59 70.60 52.34
N GLN A 104 -35.55 71.13 52.99
CA GLN A 104 -34.19 70.56 52.93
C GLN A 104 -34.16 69.13 53.49
N ARG A 105 -34.79 68.91 54.65
CA ARG A 105 -34.89 67.57 55.25
C ARG A 105 -35.57 66.56 54.31
N ILE A 106 -36.68 66.95 53.69
CA ILE A 106 -37.40 66.08 52.73
C ILE A 106 -36.51 65.75 51.52
N VAL A 107 -35.75 66.71 51.01
CA VAL A 107 -34.81 66.48 49.89
C VAL A 107 -33.69 65.53 50.31
N GLU A 108 -33.07 65.74 51.47
CA GLU A 108 -32.00 64.88 51.99
C GLU A 108 -32.49 63.44 52.20
N GLU A 109 -33.67 63.26 52.79
CA GLU A 109 -34.30 61.95 52.99
C GLU A 109 -34.60 61.26 51.63
N ALA A 110 -35.10 62.01 50.65
CA ALA A 110 -35.36 61.50 49.30
C ALA A 110 -34.05 61.12 48.57
N GLU A 111 -32.99 61.90 48.69
CA GLU A 111 -31.67 61.60 48.12
C GLU A 111 -31.05 60.36 48.76
N GLU A 112 -31.15 60.21 50.08
CA GLU A 112 -30.70 59.00 50.77
C GLU A 112 -31.49 57.76 50.34
N ALA A 113 -32.82 57.86 50.25
CA ALA A 113 -33.65 56.77 49.76
C ALA A 113 -33.28 56.41 48.32
N GLY A 114 -33.07 57.40 47.45
CA GLY A 114 -32.60 57.23 46.08
C GLY A 114 -31.24 56.51 46.00
N ARG A 115 -30.27 56.93 46.83
CA ARG A 115 -28.95 56.26 46.92
C ARG A 115 -29.08 54.81 47.37
N ARG A 116 -29.91 54.53 48.37
CA ARG A 116 -30.15 53.16 48.86
C ARG A 116 -30.75 52.26 47.77
N VAL A 117 -31.74 52.76 47.03
CA VAL A 117 -32.35 52.01 45.92
C VAL A 117 -31.34 51.76 44.80
N LEU A 118 -30.54 52.77 44.43
CA LEU A 118 -29.50 52.62 43.41
C LEU A 118 -28.46 51.57 43.81
N GLN A 119 -27.98 51.63 45.06
CA GLN A 119 -27.01 50.64 45.58
C GLN A 119 -27.59 49.22 45.60
N ALA A 120 -28.85 49.07 46.01
CA ALA A 120 -29.53 47.77 45.99
C ALA A 120 -29.70 47.23 44.56
N ALA A 121 -30.08 48.08 43.60
CA ALA A 121 -30.19 47.71 42.19
C ALA A 121 -28.84 47.34 41.58
N GLN A 122 -27.76 48.06 41.93
CA GLN A 122 -26.40 47.74 41.51
C GLN A 122 -25.94 46.40 42.08
N ALA A 123 -26.10 46.16 43.38
CA ALA A 123 -25.73 44.90 44.02
C ALA A 123 -26.49 43.71 43.41
N TYR A 124 -27.78 43.88 43.11
CA TYR A 124 -28.56 42.87 42.41
C TYR A 124 -28.05 42.60 41.00
N ALA A 125 -27.77 43.65 40.22
CA ALA A 125 -27.22 43.53 38.87
C ALA A 125 -25.84 42.85 38.88
N ASP A 126 -24.99 43.15 39.87
CA ASP A 126 -23.69 42.51 40.07
C ASP A 126 -23.84 41.02 40.40
N GLY A 127 -24.80 40.68 41.28
CA GLY A 127 -25.12 39.29 41.59
C GLY A 127 -25.58 38.50 40.37
N VAL A 128 -26.52 39.05 39.59
CA VAL A 128 -27.01 38.42 38.35
C VAL A 128 -25.88 38.24 37.32
N ARG A 129 -25.02 39.25 37.16
CA ARG A 129 -23.86 39.16 36.27
C ARG A 129 -22.86 38.10 36.74
N GLY A 130 -22.52 38.08 38.02
CA GLY A 130 -21.64 37.07 38.61
C GLY A 130 -22.17 35.64 38.42
N GLU A 131 -23.47 35.41 38.67
CA GLU A 131 -24.10 34.11 38.41
C GLU A 131 -24.06 33.72 36.93
N ALA A 132 -24.32 34.68 36.03
CA ALA A 132 -24.27 34.42 34.60
C ALA A 132 -22.85 34.07 34.13
N ASP A 133 -21.85 34.78 34.63
CA ASP A 133 -20.43 34.53 34.33
C ASP A 133 -19.98 33.16 34.84
N GLU A 134 -20.35 32.78 36.07
CA GLU A 134 -20.04 31.44 36.60
C GLU A 134 -20.74 30.33 35.82
N ARG A 135 -22.01 30.51 35.45
CA ARG A 135 -22.71 29.56 34.55
C ARG A 135 -22.02 29.45 33.18
N ALA A 136 -21.55 30.58 32.63
CA ALA A 136 -20.82 30.58 31.37
C ALA A 136 -19.48 29.84 31.50
N ARG A 137 -18.72 30.09 32.58
CA ARG A 137 -17.46 29.39 32.89
C ARG A 137 -17.66 27.89 33.02
N HIS A 138 -18.67 27.45 33.79
CA HIS A 138 -18.98 26.03 33.93
C HIS A 138 -19.33 25.37 32.60
N ARG A 139 -20.13 26.03 31.75
CA ARG A 139 -20.46 25.50 30.42
C ARG A 139 -19.24 25.41 29.52
N LEU A 140 -18.35 26.40 29.55
CA LEU A 140 -17.12 26.40 28.76
C LEU A 140 -16.18 25.27 29.21
N LEU A 141 -15.98 25.09 30.52
CA LEU A 141 -15.18 24.00 31.06
C LEU A 141 -15.76 22.63 30.70
N ALA A 142 -17.08 22.45 30.79
CA ALA A 142 -17.75 21.22 30.39
C ALA A 142 -17.60 20.95 28.88
N ALA A 143 -17.75 21.97 28.04
CA ALA A 143 -17.56 21.85 26.60
C ALA A 143 -16.09 21.51 26.23
N GLN A 144 -15.13 22.11 26.93
CA GLN A 144 -13.71 21.80 26.76
C GLN A 144 -13.40 20.35 27.15
N ALA A 145 -13.89 19.90 28.30
CA ALA A 145 -13.73 18.51 28.75
C ALA A 145 -14.32 17.52 27.72
N GLN A 146 -15.54 17.77 27.24
CA GLN A 146 -16.16 16.94 26.20
C GLN A 146 -15.37 16.93 24.89
N ALA A 147 -14.83 18.08 24.47
CA ALA A 147 -14.00 18.17 23.27
C ALA A 147 -12.69 17.38 23.44
N ASP A 148 -12.06 17.45 24.61
CA ASP A 148 -10.85 16.69 24.91
C ASP A 148 -11.11 15.18 24.98
N ASP A 149 -12.20 14.76 25.62
CA ASP A 149 -12.60 13.35 25.67
C ASP A 149 -12.84 12.79 24.26
N LEU A 150 -13.55 13.55 23.40
CA LEU A 150 -13.78 13.17 22.02
C LEU A 150 -12.47 13.07 21.23
N ARG A 151 -11.55 14.04 21.40
CA ARG A 151 -10.24 14.04 20.74
C ARG A 151 -9.37 12.86 21.20
N ILE A 152 -9.36 12.56 22.50
CA ILE A 152 -8.60 11.43 23.07
C ILE A 152 -9.20 10.11 22.58
N GLY A 153 -10.53 9.97 22.63
CA GLY A 153 -11.26 8.81 22.13
C GLY A 153 -10.97 8.53 20.66
N ALA A 154 -11.07 9.55 19.80
CA ALA A 154 -10.77 9.43 18.37
C ALA A 154 -9.31 8.99 18.12
N ARG A 155 -8.35 9.56 18.85
CA ARG A 155 -6.93 9.16 18.72
C ARG A 155 -6.69 7.71 19.15
N ARG A 156 -7.34 7.26 20.22
CA ARG A 156 -7.26 5.86 20.67
C ARG A 156 -7.84 4.91 19.64
N ALA A 157 -9.06 5.17 19.16
CA ALA A 157 -9.72 4.37 18.14
C ALA A 157 -8.89 4.26 16.85
N VAL A 158 -8.29 5.37 16.38
CA VAL A 158 -7.39 5.34 15.22
C VAL A 158 -6.14 4.50 15.48
N LYS A 159 -5.55 4.59 16.68
CA LYS A 159 -4.37 3.79 17.04
C LYS A 159 -4.71 2.30 17.12
N GLU A 160 -5.83 1.95 17.73
CA GLU A 160 -6.33 0.58 17.86
C GLU A 160 -6.65 -0.01 16.48
N GLY A 161 -7.45 0.69 15.67
CA GLY A 161 -7.78 0.24 14.31
C GLY A 161 -6.55 0.10 13.40
N ARG A 162 -5.55 0.99 13.53
CA ARG A 162 -4.26 0.82 12.83
C ARG A 162 -3.51 -0.41 13.35
N GLY A 163 -3.53 -0.67 14.65
CA GLY A 163 -2.92 -1.85 15.26
C GLY A 163 -3.54 -3.15 14.74
N GLU A 164 -4.87 -3.23 14.72
CA GLU A 164 -5.63 -4.36 14.19
C GLU A 164 -5.35 -4.59 12.70
N ALA A 165 -5.39 -3.53 11.88
CA ALA A 165 -5.11 -3.64 10.45
C ALA A 165 -3.68 -4.13 10.18
N LEU A 166 -2.69 -3.65 10.94
CA LEU A 166 -1.31 -4.10 10.81
C LEU A 166 -1.11 -5.53 11.32
N ALA A 167 -1.82 -5.95 12.35
CA ALA A 167 -1.79 -7.32 12.85
C ALA A 167 -2.35 -8.29 11.79
N ALA A 168 -3.51 -7.97 11.21
CA ALA A 168 -4.11 -8.75 10.13
C ALA A 168 -3.17 -8.85 8.91
N LEU A 169 -2.49 -7.77 8.54
CA LEU A 169 -1.51 -7.79 7.44
C LEU A 169 -0.31 -8.71 7.75
N ARG A 170 0.21 -8.68 8.99
CA ARG A 170 1.31 -9.56 9.40
C ARG A 170 0.88 -11.02 9.37
N GLU A 171 -0.31 -11.33 9.88
CA GLU A 171 -0.85 -12.70 9.86
C GLU A 171 -0.98 -13.24 8.42
N VAL A 172 -1.51 -12.43 7.49
CA VAL A 172 -1.59 -12.80 6.07
C VAL A 172 -0.20 -13.04 5.49
N ARG A 173 0.75 -12.17 5.81
CA ARG A 173 2.13 -12.30 5.33
C ARG A 173 2.78 -13.59 5.86
N GLU A 174 2.69 -13.85 7.16
CA GLU A 174 3.24 -15.05 7.80
C GLU A 174 2.62 -16.33 7.20
N ARG A 175 1.29 -16.36 7.00
CA ARG A 175 0.61 -17.47 6.34
C ARG A 175 1.10 -17.68 4.91
N THR A 176 1.32 -16.59 4.18
CA THR A 176 1.78 -16.66 2.78
C THR A 176 3.22 -17.12 2.68
N GLU A 177 4.10 -16.63 3.57
CA GLU A 177 5.48 -17.09 3.67
C GLU A 177 5.54 -18.58 4.04
N GLY A 178 4.68 -19.03 4.97
CA GLY A 178 4.53 -20.45 5.30
C GLY A 178 4.09 -21.30 4.11
N MET A 179 3.07 -20.87 3.38
CA MET A 179 2.59 -21.58 2.19
C MET A 179 3.65 -21.65 1.07
N LEU A 180 4.43 -20.58 0.87
CA LEU A 180 5.52 -20.58 -0.09
C LEU A 180 6.63 -21.56 0.33
N ALA A 181 7.00 -21.59 1.61
CA ALA A 181 7.99 -22.54 2.12
C ALA A 181 7.53 -24.00 2.00
N GLU A 182 6.25 -24.28 2.21
CA GLU A 182 5.66 -25.60 1.98
C GLU A 182 5.73 -25.98 0.49
N LEU A 183 5.36 -25.07 -0.42
CA LEU A 183 5.47 -25.30 -1.86
C LEU A 183 6.92 -25.57 -2.28
N ASP A 184 7.87 -24.74 -1.83
CA ASP A 184 9.30 -24.92 -2.13
C ASP A 184 9.81 -26.29 -1.65
N ARG A 185 9.35 -26.74 -0.48
CA ARG A 185 9.66 -28.07 0.05
C ARG A 185 9.07 -29.18 -0.82
N GLU A 186 7.80 -29.09 -1.18
CA GLU A 186 7.16 -30.07 -2.07
C GLU A 186 7.87 -30.15 -3.43
N TYR A 187 8.26 -29.00 -4.00
CA TYR A 187 9.03 -28.96 -5.24
C TYR A 187 10.41 -29.62 -5.08
N ALA A 188 11.13 -29.32 -3.99
CA ALA A 188 12.42 -29.94 -3.71
C ALA A 188 12.31 -31.46 -3.53
N GLU A 189 11.27 -31.93 -2.82
CA GLU A 189 10.99 -33.37 -2.65
C GLU A 189 10.69 -34.04 -4.00
N ARG A 190 9.86 -33.43 -4.86
CA ARG A 190 9.58 -33.94 -6.21
C ARG A 190 10.81 -33.97 -7.10
N VAL A 191 11.66 -32.94 -7.03
CA VAL A 191 12.93 -32.92 -7.78
C VAL A 191 13.84 -34.04 -7.29
N ALA A 192 13.99 -34.22 -5.98
CA ALA A 192 14.79 -35.29 -5.41
C ALA A 192 14.24 -36.69 -5.77
N ASP A 193 12.92 -36.86 -5.85
CA ASP A 193 12.28 -38.09 -6.34
C ASP A 193 12.66 -38.37 -7.80
N ILE A 194 12.54 -37.36 -8.67
CA ILE A 194 12.88 -37.48 -10.10
C ILE A 194 14.38 -37.79 -10.26
N GLU A 195 15.25 -37.11 -9.52
CA GLU A 195 16.69 -37.37 -9.55
C GLU A 195 17.03 -38.80 -9.10
N ARG A 196 16.38 -39.30 -8.05
CA ARG A 196 16.53 -40.69 -7.60
C ARG A 196 16.07 -41.70 -8.66
N ASP A 197 14.94 -41.43 -9.31
CA ASP A 197 14.44 -42.29 -10.39
C ASP A 197 15.38 -42.31 -11.60
N ILE A 198 15.92 -41.15 -12.00
CA ILE A 198 16.90 -41.04 -13.09
C ILE A 198 18.17 -41.81 -12.71
N ALA A 199 18.75 -41.54 -11.54
CA ALA A 199 19.95 -42.22 -11.07
C ALA A 199 19.75 -43.75 -10.98
N GLY A 200 18.56 -44.19 -10.55
CA GLY A 200 18.20 -45.61 -10.53
C GLY A 200 18.15 -46.24 -11.92
N ARG A 201 17.57 -45.54 -12.91
CA ARG A 201 17.54 -45.99 -14.30
C ARG A 201 18.93 -46.02 -14.94
N GLU A 202 19.75 -45.01 -14.69
CA GLU A 202 21.13 -44.94 -15.15
C GLU A 202 21.96 -46.09 -14.57
N ALA A 203 21.88 -46.32 -13.26
CA ALA A 203 22.56 -47.45 -12.61
C ALA A 203 22.11 -48.81 -13.16
N ALA A 204 20.81 -48.99 -13.40
CA ALA A 204 20.28 -50.21 -14.02
C ALA A 204 20.77 -50.38 -15.47
N PHE A 205 20.79 -49.30 -16.24
CA PHE A 205 21.32 -49.30 -17.61
C PHE A 205 22.81 -49.66 -17.64
N GLU A 206 23.62 -49.03 -16.79
CA GLU A 206 25.05 -49.34 -16.67
C GLU A 206 25.30 -50.79 -16.22
N ALA A 207 24.52 -51.30 -15.27
CA ALA A 207 24.60 -52.70 -14.86
C ALA A 207 24.26 -53.66 -16.02
N HIS A 208 23.22 -53.36 -16.81
CA HIS A 208 22.88 -54.15 -18.00
C HIS A 208 23.95 -54.06 -19.09
N HIS A 209 24.48 -52.85 -19.34
CA HIS A 209 25.52 -52.61 -20.33
C HIS A 209 26.81 -53.36 -19.96
N THR A 210 27.29 -53.22 -18.73
CA THR A 210 28.47 -53.95 -18.23
C THR A 210 28.29 -55.46 -18.30
N ALA A 211 27.11 -56.00 -17.95
CA ALA A 211 26.82 -57.42 -18.10
C ALA A 211 26.85 -57.90 -19.56
N ARG A 212 26.29 -57.10 -20.50
CA ARG A 212 26.32 -57.40 -21.94
C ARG A 212 27.74 -57.35 -22.51
N VAL A 213 28.53 -56.35 -22.10
CA VAL A 213 29.95 -56.23 -22.48
C VAL A 213 30.74 -57.44 -21.97
N ALA A 214 30.55 -57.84 -20.71
CA ALA A 214 31.20 -59.02 -20.15
C ALA A 214 30.79 -60.31 -20.89
N GLN A 215 29.51 -60.46 -21.24
CA GLN A 215 29.02 -61.58 -22.05
C GLN A 215 29.66 -61.59 -23.45
N ALA A 216 29.74 -60.44 -24.11
CA ALA A 216 30.35 -60.32 -25.43
C ALA A 216 31.86 -60.62 -25.38
N GLN A 217 32.57 -60.10 -24.38
CA GLN A 217 33.98 -60.39 -24.15
C GLN A 217 34.23 -61.88 -23.89
N ALA A 218 33.38 -62.53 -23.08
CA ALA A 218 33.46 -63.97 -22.85
C ALA A 218 33.21 -64.78 -24.14
N ALA A 219 32.24 -64.38 -24.97
CA ALA A 219 31.97 -65.01 -26.25
C ALA A 219 33.13 -64.83 -27.25
N VAL A 220 33.76 -63.65 -27.29
CA VAL A 220 34.95 -63.40 -28.10
C VAL A 220 36.12 -64.25 -27.62
N ALA A 221 36.40 -64.27 -26.31
CA ALA A 221 37.46 -65.09 -25.74
C ALA A 221 37.26 -66.59 -26.02
N GLU A 222 36.02 -67.07 -25.98
CA GLU A 222 35.68 -68.45 -26.35
C GLU A 222 35.87 -68.71 -27.84
N ALA A 223 35.44 -67.78 -28.71
CA ALA A 223 35.66 -67.89 -30.15
C ALA A 223 37.15 -67.86 -30.51
N GLU A 224 37.95 -67.05 -29.83
CA GLU A 224 39.41 -67.02 -29.96
C GLU A 224 40.05 -68.34 -29.53
N ARG A 225 39.57 -68.97 -28.45
CA ARG A 225 40.02 -70.32 -28.03
C ARG A 225 39.67 -71.37 -29.08
N VAL A 226 38.42 -71.42 -29.54
CA VAL A 226 38.00 -72.37 -30.59
C VAL A 226 38.79 -72.15 -31.88
N LEU A 227 39.08 -70.91 -32.25
CA LEU A 227 39.94 -70.58 -33.38
C LEU A 227 41.38 -71.08 -33.15
N ALA A 228 41.97 -70.83 -31.98
CA ALA A 228 43.30 -71.30 -31.63
C ALA A 228 43.39 -72.84 -31.63
N ASP A 229 42.39 -73.52 -31.05
CA ASP A 229 42.30 -74.98 -31.01
C ASP A 229 42.15 -75.57 -32.41
N SER A 230 41.29 -74.98 -33.26
CA SER A 230 41.11 -75.43 -34.64
C SER A 230 42.33 -75.15 -35.52
N ALA A 231 43.00 -74.01 -35.34
CA ALA A 231 44.27 -73.72 -35.99
C ALA A 231 45.38 -74.68 -35.54
N GLY A 232 45.42 -75.02 -34.24
CA GLY A 232 46.33 -76.02 -33.68
C GLY A 232 46.07 -77.41 -34.26
N ALA A 233 44.82 -77.85 -34.32
CA ALA A 233 44.43 -79.12 -34.93
C ALA A 233 44.73 -79.15 -36.44
N ALA A 234 44.47 -78.06 -37.16
CA ALA A 234 44.82 -77.94 -38.58
C ALA A 234 46.33 -78.00 -38.80
N ALA A 235 47.12 -77.33 -37.96
CA ALA A 235 48.58 -77.41 -38.00
C ALA A 235 49.09 -78.81 -37.68
N GLN A 236 48.47 -79.53 -36.73
CA GLN A 236 48.80 -80.92 -36.44
C GLN A 236 48.47 -81.85 -37.61
N ILE A 237 47.28 -81.74 -38.20
CA ILE A 237 46.89 -82.52 -39.39
C ILE A 237 47.85 -82.25 -40.54
N GLN A 238 48.23 -80.98 -40.74
CA GLN A 238 49.20 -80.58 -41.75
C GLN A 238 50.57 -81.20 -41.48
N ALA A 239 51.06 -81.14 -40.24
CA ALA A 239 52.34 -81.76 -39.85
C ALA A 239 52.31 -83.29 -40.00
N GLU A 240 51.21 -83.95 -39.65
CA GLU A 240 51.01 -85.39 -39.86
C GLU A 240 50.93 -85.74 -41.35
N ALA A 241 50.29 -84.92 -42.18
CA ALA A 241 50.23 -85.09 -43.62
C ALA A 241 51.62 -84.89 -44.26
N GLU A 242 52.38 -83.90 -43.82
CA GLU A 242 53.77 -83.67 -44.24
C GLU A 242 54.68 -84.83 -43.83
N ALA A 243 54.56 -85.33 -42.59
CA ALA A 243 55.28 -86.52 -42.13
C ALA A 243 54.96 -87.75 -42.98
N ARG A 244 53.67 -88.03 -43.24
CA ARG A 244 53.23 -89.11 -44.13
C ARG A 244 53.69 -88.92 -45.57
N ALA A 245 53.71 -87.69 -46.08
CA ALA A 245 54.24 -87.40 -47.40
C ALA A 245 55.74 -87.66 -47.47
N CYS A 246 56.51 -87.28 -46.45
CA CYS A 246 57.93 -87.61 -46.33
C CYS A 246 58.16 -89.13 -46.27
N GLU A 247 57.36 -89.86 -45.49
CA GLU A 247 57.39 -91.34 -45.43
C GLU A 247 57.09 -91.97 -46.79
N LEU A 248 56.00 -91.57 -47.46
CA LEU A 248 55.63 -92.06 -48.79
C LEU A 248 56.69 -91.76 -49.85
N ILE A 249 57.31 -90.58 -49.81
CA ILE A 249 58.41 -90.23 -50.71
C ILE A 249 59.63 -91.11 -50.41
N ALA A 250 59.93 -91.38 -49.14
CA ALA A 250 61.02 -92.28 -48.76
C ALA A 250 60.75 -93.73 -49.22
N GLU A 251 59.52 -94.23 -49.04
CA GLU A 251 59.10 -95.53 -49.55
C GLU A 251 59.13 -95.61 -51.08
N ALA A 252 58.67 -94.56 -51.76
CA ALA A 252 58.70 -94.46 -53.22
C ALA A 252 60.14 -94.46 -53.74
N ARG A 253 61.07 -93.75 -53.09
CA ARG A 253 62.51 -93.79 -53.40
C ARG A 253 63.10 -95.18 -53.15
N MET A 254 62.77 -95.82 -52.04
CA MET A 254 63.20 -97.21 -51.77
C MET A 254 62.67 -98.18 -52.83
N ARG A 255 61.45 -97.96 -53.33
CA ARG A 255 60.83 -98.77 -54.37
C ARG A 255 61.40 -98.47 -55.76
N GLU A 256 61.70 -97.21 -56.05
CA GLU A 256 62.44 -96.76 -57.22
C GLU A 256 63.84 -97.38 -57.25
N GLU A 257 64.60 -97.31 -56.14
CA GLU A 257 65.91 -97.96 -56.02
C GLU A 257 65.82 -99.48 -56.22
N ARG A 258 64.76 -100.12 -55.71
CA ARG A 258 64.52 -101.54 -55.93
C ARG A 258 64.22 -101.86 -57.39
N ILE A 259 63.35 -101.08 -58.02
CA ILE A 259 63.02 -101.21 -59.44
C ILE A 259 64.27 -100.97 -60.28
N MET A 260 65.08 -99.95 -60.00
CA MET A 260 66.34 -99.66 -60.66
C MET A 260 67.34 -100.82 -60.55
N ARG A 261 67.50 -101.42 -59.37
CA ARG A 261 68.34 -102.63 -59.20
C ARG A 261 67.78 -103.82 -59.98
N GLU A 262 66.46 -103.92 -60.09
CA GLU A 262 65.77 -105.00 -60.80
C GLU A 262 65.80 -104.80 -62.33
N THR A 263 65.70 -103.57 -62.84
CA THR A 263 65.94 -103.23 -64.24
C THR A 263 67.41 -103.33 -64.61
N GLU A 264 68.35 -102.97 -63.73
CA GLU A 264 69.78 -103.23 -63.94
C GLU A 264 70.08 -104.73 -64.03
N ARG A 265 69.40 -105.58 -63.23
CA ARG A 265 69.50 -107.04 -63.33
C ARG A 265 68.94 -107.55 -64.66
N ILE A 266 67.76 -107.08 -65.07
CA ILE A 266 67.12 -107.46 -66.33
C ILE A 266 67.93 -106.98 -67.54
N LEU A 267 68.52 -105.78 -67.48
CA LEU A 267 69.41 -105.27 -68.54
C LEU A 267 70.72 -106.07 -68.62
N ARG A 268 71.27 -106.55 -67.51
CA ARG A 268 72.37 -107.53 -67.53
C ARG A 268 71.97 -108.85 -68.20
N GLU A 269 70.83 -109.42 -67.82
CA GLU A 269 70.30 -110.67 -68.42
C GLU A 269 69.98 -110.52 -69.91
N HIS A 270 69.52 -109.34 -70.36
CA HIS A 270 69.28 -109.05 -71.77
C HIS A 270 70.56 -108.73 -72.56
N GLY A 271 71.58 -108.14 -71.92
CA GLY A 271 72.92 -107.99 -72.50
C GLY A 271 73.56 -109.35 -72.78
N GLU A 272 73.49 -110.25 -71.79
CA GLU A 272 74.00 -111.63 -71.92
C GLU A 272 73.28 -112.42 -73.04
N ARG A 273 71.95 -112.24 -73.20
CA ARG A 273 71.19 -112.84 -74.31
C ARG A 273 71.47 -112.22 -75.69
N SER A 274 71.82 -110.94 -75.75
CA SER A 274 72.12 -110.26 -77.01
C SER A 274 73.52 -110.63 -77.52
N ASP A 275 74.48 -110.82 -76.62
CA ASP A 275 75.81 -111.32 -76.95
C ASP A 275 75.77 -112.79 -77.44
N GLU A 276 74.86 -113.60 -76.89
CA GLU A 276 74.63 -114.99 -77.30
C GLU A 276 73.94 -115.12 -78.69
N LEU A 277 73.04 -114.18 -79.02
CA LEU A 277 72.37 -114.09 -80.33
C LEU A 277 73.28 -113.49 -81.43
N GLN A 278 74.18 -112.57 -81.07
CA GLN A 278 75.19 -112.02 -81.98
C GLN A 278 76.22 -113.11 -82.37
N ALA A 279 76.64 -113.95 -81.42
CA ALA A 279 77.53 -115.09 -81.67
C ALA A 279 76.88 -116.17 -82.58
N GLN A 280 75.56 -116.37 -82.50
CA GLN A 280 74.82 -117.25 -83.41
C GLN A 280 74.67 -116.66 -84.83
N MET A 281 74.51 -115.33 -84.95
CA MET A 281 74.43 -114.65 -86.25
C MET A 281 75.79 -114.58 -86.98
N ASP A 282 76.91 -114.54 -86.26
CA ASP A 282 78.24 -114.62 -86.87
C ASP A 282 78.58 -116.05 -87.37
N CYS A 283 78.08 -117.09 -86.68
CA CYS A 283 78.19 -118.48 -87.12
C CYS A 283 77.34 -118.80 -88.37
N VAL A 284 76.15 -118.20 -88.51
CA VAL A 284 75.30 -118.32 -89.71
C VAL A 284 75.86 -117.50 -90.89
N ARG A 285 76.43 -116.33 -90.62
CA ARG A 285 77.09 -115.50 -91.65
C ARG A 285 78.33 -116.18 -92.22
N ALA A 286 79.16 -116.83 -91.39
CA ALA A 286 80.30 -117.63 -91.84
C ALA A 286 79.90 -118.93 -92.58
N SER A 287 78.71 -119.49 -92.31
CA SER A 287 78.24 -120.75 -92.90
C SER A 287 77.45 -120.58 -94.22
N LEU A 288 76.88 -119.39 -94.49
CA LEU A 288 76.24 -119.07 -95.78
C LEU A 288 77.19 -118.42 -96.80
N SER A 289 78.32 -117.85 -96.38
CA SER A 289 79.39 -117.38 -97.29
C SER A 289 80.20 -118.52 -97.93
N ALA A 290 80.06 -119.77 -97.44
CA ALA A 290 80.81 -120.93 -97.94
C ALA A 290 80.01 -121.85 -98.91
N LEU A 291 78.71 -121.58 -99.17
CA LEU A 291 77.87 -122.45 -100.01
C LEU A 291 77.06 -121.77 -101.12
N THR A 292 77.17 -120.45 -101.30
CA THR A 292 76.68 -119.78 -102.52
C THR A 292 77.55 -118.58 -102.88
N GLY A 293 78.65 -118.84 -103.59
CA GLY A 293 79.23 -117.87 -104.50
C GLY A 293 78.49 -117.91 -105.84
N ASN A 294 77.74 -116.85 -106.17
CA ASN A 294 77.66 -116.26 -107.52
C ASN A 294 76.58 -115.15 -107.60
N ALA A 295 76.92 -114.13 -108.40
CA ALA A 295 76.14 -112.98 -108.90
C ALA A 295 76.13 -111.67 -108.07
N GLN A 296 77.11 -110.79 -108.41
CA GLN A 296 77.01 -109.35 -108.76
C GLN A 296 76.16 -108.42 -107.86
N GLY A 297 76.58 -107.24 -107.39
CA GLY A 297 77.62 -106.31 -107.82
C GLY A 297 77.02 -104.91 -107.95
N GLU A 298 77.11 -104.09 -106.88
CA GLU A 298 77.14 -102.61 -106.78
C GLU A 298 77.32 -102.18 -105.32
#